data_AF-A0A2M6U5J9-F1
#
_entry.id   AF-A0A2M6U5J9-F1
#
_cell.length_a   1.000
_cell.length_b   1.000
_cell.length_c   1.000
_cell.angle_alpha   90.00
_cell.angle_beta   90.00
_cell.angle_gamma   90.00
#
_symmetry.space_group_name_H-M   'P 1'
#
loop_
_entity.id
_entity.type
_entity.pdbx_description
1 polymer ?
#
loop_
_entity_poly.entity_id
_entity_poly.type
_entity_poly.pdbx_seq_one_letter_code
_entity_poly.pdbx_strand_id
1 'polypeptide(L)'
;MTRDRLFLLRPGFEDPAFPGRLFYCWHCALIEGVLASFPQLAARLDVERIPWPRPRQPVIPLVGEQNQSLPLLVLAEGATSPHQTGSHEGRAFVADKDAILAALSERHGFPDPHP
;
A
#
# COMPACT_ATOMS: atom_id res chain seq x y z
N MET A 1 11.54 8.80 -7.38
CA MET A 1 10.17 8.56 -7.92
C MET A 1 9.36 9.84 -7.77
N THR A 2 8.60 10.25 -8.78
CA THR A 2 7.87 11.55 -8.78
C THR A 2 6.44 11.47 -8.25
N ARG A 3 5.92 10.26 -7.99
CA ARG A 3 4.55 10.01 -7.53
C ARG A 3 4.55 9.02 -6.37
N ASP A 4 3.56 9.15 -5.50
CA ASP A 4 3.31 8.17 -4.45
C ASP A 4 2.95 6.82 -5.08
N ARG A 5 3.42 5.74 -4.47
CA ARG A 5 3.20 4.38 -4.94
C ARG A 5 2.58 3.51 -3.85
N LEU A 6 1.45 2.91 -4.19
CA LEU A 6 0.71 2.00 -3.33
C LEU A 6 0.94 0.56 -3.78
N PHE A 7 1.53 -0.24 -2.90
CA PHE A 7 1.70 -1.66 -3.10
C PHE A 7 0.59 -2.44 -2.40
N LEU A 8 -0.05 -3.34 -3.14
CA LEU A 8 -1.13 -4.22 -2.69
C LEU A 8 -0.79 -5.67 -3.01
N LEU A 9 -1.30 -6.59 -2.21
CA LEU A 9 -1.25 -8.01 -2.54
C LEU A 9 -2.31 -8.35 -3.58
N ARG A 10 -1.90 -9.06 -4.63
CA ARG A 10 -2.83 -9.69 -5.57
C ARG A 10 -3.66 -10.73 -4.79
N PRO A 11 -5.01 -10.69 -4.82
CA PRO A 11 -5.84 -11.69 -4.16
C PRO A 11 -5.73 -13.06 -4.86
N GLY A 12 -6.17 -14.11 -4.17
CA GLY A 12 -6.14 -15.48 -4.70
C GLY A 12 -4.78 -16.16 -4.56
N PHE A 13 -4.03 -15.84 -3.51
CA PHE A 13 -2.75 -16.49 -3.22
C PHE A 13 -2.93 -17.70 -2.29
N GLU A 14 -2.00 -18.65 -2.38
CA GLU A 14 -1.89 -19.76 -1.43
C GLU A 14 -0.87 -19.41 -0.34
N ASP A 15 -1.15 -19.86 0.87
CA ASP A 15 -0.21 -19.85 1.99
C ASP A 15 0.22 -21.31 2.27
N PRO A 16 1.52 -21.66 2.15
CA PRO A 16 2.00 -23.00 2.45
C PRO A 16 1.66 -23.52 3.84
N ALA A 17 1.39 -22.63 4.81
CA ALA A 17 0.91 -23.01 6.14
C ALA A 17 -0.54 -23.53 6.14
N PHE A 18 -1.30 -23.27 5.06
CA PHE A 18 -2.69 -23.65 4.90
C PHE A 18 -2.94 -24.25 3.50
N PRO A 19 -2.43 -25.47 3.24
CA PRO A 19 -2.46 -26.07 1.91
C PRO A 19 -3.90 -26.25 1.38
N GLY A 20 -4.08 -26.03 0.07
CA GLY A 20 -5.36 -26.19 -0.63
C GLY A 20 -6.37 -25.07 -0.42
N ARG A 21 -5.95 -23.94 0.18
CA ARG A 21 -6.81 -22.78 0.41
C ARG A 21 -6.29 -21.55 -0.33
N LEU A 22 -7.22 -20.78 -0.88
CA LEU A 22 -6.96 -19.48 -1.48
C LEU A 22 -7.30 -18.37 -0.49
N PHE A 23 -6.46 -17.35 -0.47
CA PHE A 23 -6.56 -16.22 0.44
C PHE A 23 -6.59 -14.90 -0.31
N TYR A 24 -7.12 -13.89 0.37
CA TYR A 24 -6.92 -12.49 0.04
C TYR A 24 -6.49 -11.76 1.30
N CYS A 25 -5.73 -10.67 1.14
CA CYS A 25 -5.39 -9.79 2.25
C CYS A 25 -6.56 -8.82 2.46
N TRP A 26 -7.25 -8.90 3.60
CA TRP A 26 -8.42 -8.06 3.86
C TRP A 26 -8.09 -6.56 3.95
N HIS A 27 -6.90 -6.19 4.45
CA HIS A 27 -6.42 -4.81 4.40
C HIS A 27 -6.23 -4.31 2.96
N CYS A 28 -5.69 -5.15 2.07
CA CYS A 28 -5.56 -4.78 0.65
C CYS A 28 -6.93 -4.70 -0.01
N ALA A 29 -7.85 -5.62 0.29
CA ALA A 29 -9.20 -5.63 -0.28
C ALA A 29 -10.01 -4.37 0.12
N LEU A 30 -9.85 -3.90 1.36
CA LEU A 30 -10.40 -2.62 1.82
C LEU A 30 -9.94 -1.46 0.91
N ILE A 31 -8.62 -1.34 0.72
CA ILE A 31 -8.04 -0.27 -0.09
C ILE A 31 -8.43 -0.42 -1.57
N GLU A 32 -8.45 -1.63 -2.12
CA GLU A 32 -8.96 -1.91 -3.47
C GLU A 32 -10.39 -1.39 -3.66
N GLY A 33 -11.28 -1.60 -2.67
CA GLY A 33 -12.64 -1.09 -2.71
C GLY A 33 -12.70 0.44 -2.79
N VAL A 34 -11.84 1.14 -2.03
CA VAL A 34 -11.72 2.60 -2.08
C VAL A 34 -11.20 3.06 -3.44
N LEU A 35 -10.12 2.45 -3.95
CA LEU A 35 -9.57 2.79 -5.25
C LEU A 35 -10.59 2.57 -6.39
N ALA A 36 -11.33 1.47 -6.36
CA ALA A 36 -12.34 1.15 -7.35
C ALA A 36 -13.53 2.11 -7.32
N SER A 37 -13.86 2.66 -6.15
CA SER A 37 -14.95 3.63 -5.99
C SER A 37 -14.59 5.02 -6.53
N PHE A 38 -13.30 5.36 -6.61
CA PHE A 38 -12.80 6.66 -7.06
C PHE A 38 -11.70 6.52 -8.14
N PRO A 39 -12.01 5.96 -9.32
CA PRO A 39 -11.00 5.60 -10.32
C PRO A 39 -10.21 6.80 -10.86
N GLN A 40 -10.80 7.99 -10.90
CA GLN A 40 -10.09 9.20 -11.34
C GLN A 40 -9.03 9.67 -10.33
N LEU A 41 -9.26 9.41 -9.04
CA LEU A 41 -8.27 9.68 -7.98
C LEU A 41 -7.22 8.56 -7.96
N ALA A 42 -7.64 7.31 -8.12
CA ALA A 42 -6.71 6.17 -8.20
C ALA A 42 -5.71 6.31 -9.35
N ALA A 43 -6.12 6.88 -10.50
CA ALA A 43 -5.23 7.18 -11.62
C ALA A 43 -4.13 8.22 -11.30
N ARG A 44 -4.20 8.88 -10.13
CA ARG A 44 -3.19 9.82 -9.63
C ARG A 44 -2.08 9.15 -8.80
N LEU A 45 -2.21 7.84 -8.56
CA LEU A 45 -1.25 7.02 -7.84
C LEU A 45 -0.56 6.02 -8.78
N ASP A 46 0.65 5.63 -8.45
CA ASP A 46 1.21 4.39 -8.97
C ASP A 46 0.68 3.24 -8.11
N VAL A 47 -0.18 2.37 -8.65
CA VAL A 47 -0.73 1.22 -7.91
C VAL A 47 -0.14 -0.07 -8.44
N GLU A 48 0.61 -0.79 -7.59
CA GLU A 48 1.27 -2.04 -7.95
C GLU A 48 0.70 -3.23 -7.16
N ARG A 49 0.27 -4.27 -7.88
CA ARG A 49 -0.32 -5.49 -7.30
C ARG A 49 0.65 -6.65 -7.44
N ILE A 50 1.33 -6.97 -6.35
CA ILE A 50 2.42 -7.95 -6.32
C ILE A 50 1.98 -9.27 -5.67
N PRO A 51 2.66 -10.39 -5.96
CA PRO A 51 2.30 -11.68 -5.38
C PRO A 51 2.63 -11.74 -3.87
N TRP A 52 1.99 -12.68 -3.18
CA TRP A 52 2.13 -12.89 -1.73
C TRP A 52 3.54 -13.23 -1.21
N PRO A 53 4.33 -14.11 -1.88
CA PRO A 53 5.58 -14.59 -1.33
C PRO A 53 6.57 -13.46 -0.98
N ARG A 54 7.30 -13.65 0.13
CA ARG A 54 8.51 -12.90 0.45
C ARG A 54 9.73 -13.65 -0.10
N PRO A 55 10.87 -12.98 -0.39
CA PRO A 55 11.10 -11.53 -0.30
C PRO A 55 10.41 -10.74 -1.43
N ARG A 56 9.84 -9.58 -1.11
CA ARG A 56 9.11 -8.72 -2.06
C ARG A 56 10.05 -7.73 -2.74
N GLN A 57 10.75 -8.21 -3.75
CA GLN A 57 11.79 -7.43 -4.43
C GLN A 57 11.37 -6.05 -4.99
N PRO A 58 10.13 -5.82 -5.44
CA PRO A 58 9.70 -4.48 -5.83
C PRO A 58 9.66 -3.47 -4.67
N VAL A 59 9.55 -3.95 -3.42
CA VAL A 59 9.34 -3.13 -2.21
C VAL A 59 10.64 -2.89 -1.47
N ILE A 60 11.50 -3.91 -1.36
CA ILE A 60 12.71 -3.89 -0.53
C ILE A 60 13.65 -2.70 -0.86
N PRO A 61 13.95 -2.37 -2.14
CA PRO A 61 14.80 -1.23 -2.46
C PRO A 61 14.23 0.13 -2.05
N LEU A 62 12.92 0.22 -1.77
CA LEU A 62 12.25 1.47 -1.44
C LEU A 62 12.14 1.71 0.06
N VAL A 63 11.97 0.64 0.84
CA VAL A 63 11.65 0.73 2.29
C VAL A 63 12.50 -0.18 3.17
N GLY A 64 13.41 -0.96 2.60
CA GLY A 64 14.23 -1.94 3.31
C GLY A 64 13.49 -3.25 3.56
N GLU A 65 14.26 -4.31 3.82
CA GLU A 65 13.74 -5.68 3.96
C GLU A 65 12.74 -5.84 5.11
N GLN A 66 12.93 -5.09 6.19
CA GLN A 66 12.08 -5.17 7.39
C GLN A 66 10.68 -4.58 7.18
N ASN A 67 10.50 -3.71 6.18
CA ASN A 67 9.26 -2.95 5.98
C ASN A 67 8.42 -3.44 4.79
N GLN A 68 8.70 -4.65 4.29
CA GLN A 68 8.05 -5.19 3.08
C GLN A 68 6.60 -5.69 3.28
N SER A 69 5.94 -5.40 4.41
CA SER A 69 4.55 -5.79 4.65
C SER A 69 3.59 -4.97 3.78
N LEU A 70 2.48 -5.59 3.34
CA LEU A 70 1.48 -4.93 2.49
C LEU A 70 0.09 -4.96 3.15
N PRO A 71 -0.77 -3.94 2.91
CA PRO A 71 -0.59 -2.82 1.99
C PRO A 71 0.49 -1.82 2.45
N LEU A 72 1.08 -1.10 1.50
CA LEU A 72 2.14 -0.12 1.79
C LEU A 72 2.07 1.05 0.81
N LEU A 73 1.98 2.27 1.35
CA LEU A 73 2.10 3.50 0.56
C LEU A 73 3.51 4.06 0.72
N VAL A 74 4.29 4.08 -0.35
CA VAL A 74 5.60 4.74 -0.43
C VAL A 74 5.39 6.13 -1.00
N LEU A 75 5.85 7.16 -0.29
CA LEU A 75 5.66 8.54 -0.74
C LEU A 75 6.65 8.90 -1.85
N ALA A 76 6.26 9.88 -2.66
CA ALA A 76 7.15 10.51 -3.63
C ALA A 76 8.43 11.02 -2.95
N GLU A 77 9.51 11.11 -3.72
CA GLU A 77 10.80 11.50 -3.20
C GLU A 77 10.79 12.91 -2.59
N GLY A 78 11.34 13.04 -1.38
CA GLY A 78 11.33 14.29 -0.61
C GLY A 78 9.98 14.64 0.03
N ALA A 79 8.91 13.87 -0.22
CA ALA A 79 7.63 14.09 0.42
C ALA A 79 7.55 13.46 1.80
N THR A 80 6.76 14.09 2.67
CA THR A 80 6.41 13.61 4.01
C THR A 80 4.89 13.60 4.17
N SER A 81 4.40 12.92 5.20
CA SER A 81 2.98 12.97 5.59
C SER A 81 2.88 12.89 7.11
N PRO A 82 1.91 13.57 7.74
CA PRO A 82 1.61 13.37 9.16
C PRO A 82 1.21 11.92 9.48
N HIS A 83 0.82 11.14 8.47
CA HIS A 83 0.43 9.74 8.61
C HIS A 83 1.58 8.76 8.35
N GLN A 84 2.81 9.23 8.05
CA GLN A 84 3.94 8.34 7.80
C GLN A 84 4.26 7.49 9.04
N THR A 85 4.41 6.18 8.82
CA THR A 85 4.71 5.23 9.89
C THR A 85 6.19 4.87 9.95
N GLY A 86 6.97 5.32 8.96
CA GLY A 86 8.40 5.07 8.91
C GLY A 86 9.08 5.82 7.78
N SER A 87 10.41 5.68 7.76
CA SER A 87 11.23 6.13 6.65
C SER A 87 12.41 5.19 6.44
N HIS A 88 12.91 5.13 5.20
CA HIS A 88 14.09 4.37 4.83
C HIS A 88 14.92 5.20 3.86
N GLU A 89 16.18 5.47 4.20
CA GLU A 89 17.09 6.30 3.38
C GLU A 89 16.46 7.64 2.97
N GLY A 90 15.76 8.29 3.91
CA GLY A 90 15.06 9.57 3.67
C GLY A 90 13.72 9.45 2.93
N ARG A 91 13.30 8.25 2.52
CA ARG A 91 12.01 8.01 1.88
C ARG A 91 10.94 7.63 2.90
N ALA A 92 9.90 8.45 3.03
CA ALA A 92 8.77 8.19 3.92
C ALA A 92 7.81 7.14 3.34
N PHE A 93 7.19 6.35 4.23
CA PHE A 93 6.16 5.37 3.87
C PHE A 93 5.11 5.22 4.97
N VAL A 94 3.95 4.67 4.60
CA VAL A 94 2.80 4.40 5.45
C VAL A 94 2.43 2.91 5.35
N ALA A 95 2.53 2.19 6.46
CA ALA A 95 2.39 0.73 6.53
C ALA A 95 1.22 0.25 7.42
N ASP A 96 0.31 1.16 7.77
CA ASP A 96 -0.92 0.87 8.50
C ASP A 96 -2.14 1.20 7.63
N LYS A 97 -3.19 0.37 7.68
CA LYS A 97 -4.35 0.51 6.79
C LYS A 97 -5.11 1.84 7.02
N ASP A 98 -5.28 2.26 8.27
CA ASP A 98 -6.05 3.46 8.61
C ASP A 98 -5.21 4.70 8.30
N ALA A 99 -3.92 4.63 8.58
CA ALA A 99 -2.97 5.66 8.17
C ALA A 99 -2.87 5.80 6.64
N ILE A 100 -2.94 4.68 5.89
CA ILE A 100 -2.99 4.74 4.42
C ILE A 100 -4.27 5.42 3.96
N LEU A 101 -5.44 5.09 4.52
CA LEU A 101 -6.69 5.77 4.17
C LEU A 101 -6.60 7.28 4.45
N ALA A 102 -6.09 7.67 5.61
CA ALA A 102 -5.90 9.07 5.95
C ALA A 102 -4.91 9.78 5.02
N ALA A 103 -3.81 9.13 4.65
CA ALA A 103 -2.86 9.65 3.66
C ALA A 103 -3.46 9.78 2.25
N LEU A 104 -4.37 8.87 1.86
CA LEU A 104 -5.10 8.98 0.59
C LEU A 104 -6.04 10.20 0.60
N SER A 105 -6.73 10.46 1.71
CA SER A 105 -7.52 11.69 1.87
C SER A 105 -6.64 12.94 1.79
N GLU A 106 -5.60 13.00 2.62
CA GLU A 106 -4.70 14.15 2.76
C GLU A 106 -4.01 14.52 1.44
N ARG A 107 -3.49 13.52 0.72
CA ARG A 107 -2.56 13.75 -0.39
C ARG A 107 -3.19 13.64 -1.76
N HIS A 108 -4.23 12.82 -1.87
CA HIS A 108 -4.83 12.45 -3.16
C HIS A 108 -6.30 12.88 -3.27
N GLY A 109 -6.88 13.45 -2.21
CA GLY A 109 -8.24 13.98 -2.20
C GLY A 109 -9.32 12.90 -2.19
N PHE A 110 -9.00 11.69 -1.73
CA PHE A 110 -10.03 10.69 -1.46
C PHE A 110 -10.96 11.18 -0.34
N PRO A 111 -12.26 10.84 -0.37
CA PRO A 111 -13.15 11.13 0.75
C PRO A 111 -12.75 10.36 2.00
N ASP A 112 -13.01 10.96 3.16
CA ASP A 112 -12.78 10.31 4.45
C ASP A 112 -13.77 9.15 4.70
N PRO A 113 -13.34 8.09 5.41
CA PRO A 113 -14.25 7.05 5.86
C PRO A 113 -15.29 7.64 6.83
N HIS A 114 -16.53 7.15 6.75
CA HIS A 114 -17.55 7.51 7.73
C HIS A 114 -17.16 6.96 9.12
N PRO A 115 -17.39 7.72 10.21
CA PRO A 115 -17.17 7.26 11.59
C PRO A 115 -17.86 5.96 11.96
#